data_AF-A0A926Z251-F1
#
_entry.id   AF-A0A926Z251-F1
#
_cell.length_a   1.000
_cell.length_b   1.000
_cell.length_c   1.000
_cell.angle_alpha   90.00
_cell.angle_beta   90.00
_cell.angle_gamma   90.00
#
_symmetry.space_group_name_H-M   'P 1'
#
loop_
_entity.id
_entity.type
_entity.pdbx_description
1 polymer ?
#
loop_
_entity_poly.entity_id
_entity_poly.type
_entity_poly.pdbx_seq_one_letter_code
_entity_poly.pdbx_strand_id
1 'polypeptide(L)'
;MTTQNTLELAKQGATQAISTLMNKALETKGITTKVNISGESITVIGESQEIIEQSFFVDYVRKVIEKLELPVKRLYIRGQITDNKNPIWRQTINLEAEIPKPVINTENSGISKAKFDIFKILIQFSEIINTALLAGILGILLFNLWWQPQPKTVEWEYKIESFEDVIFDSSMNRMGNEGWELVFARRALTGGEYSSRGIYECIFRRPKQKSNDKSEN
;
A
#
# COMPACT_ATOMS: atom_id res chain seq x y z
N MET A 1 21.42 20.43 25.54
CA MET A 1 20.61 21.61 25.15
C MET A 1 19.41 21.69 26.08
N THR A 2 19.04 22.87 26.57
CA THR A 2 17.83 23.07 27.40
C THR A 2 16.58 23.14 26.52
N THR A 3 15.42 22.69 27.02
CA THR A 3 14.15 22.67 26.27
C THR A 3 13.75 24.05 25.71
N GLN A 4 14.10 25.12 26.43
CA GLN A 4 13.82 26.50 26.03
C GLN A 4 14.67 26.94 24.83
N ASN A 5 15.93 26.48 24.75
CA ASN A 5 16.78 26.75 23.61
C ASN A 5 16.27 26.01 22.35
N THR A 6 15.76 24.79 22.51
CA THR A 6 15.18 24.01 21.39
C THR A 6 13.91 24.64 20.82
N LEU A 7 13.05 25.24 21.65
CA LEU A 7 11.81 25.90 21.18
C LEU A 7 12.11 27.12 20.31
N GLU A 8 13.03 27.98 20.75
CA GLU A 8 13.39 29.19 20.01
C GLU A 8 14.07 28.85 18.68
N LEU A 9 14.96 27.84 18.67
CA LEU A 9 15.55 27.31 17.43
C LEU A 9 14.48 26.72 16.49
N ALA A 10 13.46 26.06 17.03
CA ALA A 10 12.39 25.50 16.22
C ALA A 10 11.53 26.58 15.55
N LYS A 11 11.20 27.68 16.26
CA LYS A 11 10.51 28.84 15.68
C LYS A 11 11.31 29.52 14.57
N GLN A 12 12.64 29.47 14.65
CA GLN A 12 13.54 29.97 13.61
C GLN A 12 13.64 29.04 12.39
N GLY A 13 12.90 27.92 12.37
CA GLY A 13 12.93 26.96 11.26
C GLY A 13 14.11 25.99 11.31
N ALA A 14 14.81 25.84 12.45
CA ALA A 14 15.87 24.84 12.57
C ALA A 14 15.27 23.42 12.55
N THR A 15 15.43 22.72 11.42
CA THR A 15 14.81 21.41 11.15
C THR A 15 15.10 20.36 12.22
N GLN A 16 16.33 20.34 12.75
CA GLN A 16 16.73 19.43 13.83
C GLN A 16 16.02 19.75 15.15
N ALA A 17 15.82 21.03 15.46
CA ALA A 17 15.11 21.45 16.67
C ALA A 17 13.62 21.09 16.57
N ILE A 18 12.99 21.32 15.41
CA ILE A 18 11.59 20.93 15.14
C ILE A 18 11.43 19.41 15.28
N SER A 19 12.30 18.63 14.63
CA SER A 19 12.25 17.16 14.70
C SER A 19 12.42 16.66 16.14
N THR A 20 13.33 17.27 16.91
CA THR A 20 13.54 16.93 18.33
C THR A 20 12.29 17.17 19.17
N LEU A 21 11.62 18.32 18.98
CA LEU A 21 10.38 18.63 19.70
C LEU A 21 9.24 17.67 19.32
N MET A 22 9.10 17.39 18.03
CA MET A 22 8.07 16.48 17.54
C MET A 22 8.29 15.05 18.04
N ASN A 23 9.54 14.56 18.01
CA ASN A 23 9.91 13.25 18.53
C ASN A 23 9.62 13.13 20.03
N LYS A 24 9.98 14.15 20.81
CA LYS A 24 9.71 14.16 22.25
C LYS A 24 8.21 14.04 22.57
N ALA A 25 7.35 14.67 21.77
CA ALA A 25 5.90 14.61 21.97
C ALA A 25 5.26 13.31 21.44
N LEU A 26 5.92 12.64 20.49
CA LEU A 26 5.40 11.45 19.81
C LEU A 26 6.07 10.14 20.26
N GLU A 27 7.06 10.22 21.15
CA GLU A 27 7.77 9.07 21.71
C GLU A 27 6.81 8.06 22.36
N THR A 28 5.79 8.54 23.08
CA THR A 28 4.76 7.69 23.71
C THR A 28 3.88 6.94 22.72
N LYS A 29 3.87 7.36 21.46
CA LYS A 29 3.15 6.71 20.35
C LYS A 29 4.08 5.88 19.47
N GLY A 30 5.37 5.77 19.79
CA GLY A 30 6.33 5.03 18.99
C GLY A 30 6.52 5.61 17.58
N ILE A 31 6.32 6.93 17.42
CA ILE A 31 6.48 7.63 16.14
C ILE A 31 7.73 8.50 16.20
N THR A 32 8.61 8.30 15.23
CA THR A 32 9.74 9.19 14.96
C THR A 32 9.42 10.11 13.79
N THR A 33 9.97 11.31 13.80
CA THR A 33 9.70 12.34 12.81
C THR A 33 10.99 12.89 12.24
N LYS A 34 10.97 13.12 10.93
CA LYS A 34 12.04 13.78 10.18
C LYS A 34 11.44 14.99 9.48
N VAL A 35 12.04 16.15 9.70
CA VAL A 35 11.59 17.42 9.12
C VAL A 35 12.64 17.95 8.16
N ASN A 36 12.19 18.39 6.98
CA ASN A 36 13.01 19.07 6.01
C ASN A 36 12.29 20.33 5.52
N ILE A 37 13.00 21.46 5.48
CA ILE A 37 12.49 22.74 4.98
C ILE A 37 13.29 23.11 3.73
N SER A 38 12.60 23.37 2.63
CA SER A 38 13.19 23.79 1.36
C SER A 38 12.39 24.94 0.78
N GLY A 39 12.98 26.14 0.78
CA GLY A 39 12.28 27.38 0.44
C GLY A 39 11.06 27.59 1.34
N GLU A 40 9.90 27.83 0.72
CA GLU A 40 8.62 28.06 1.41
C GLU A 40 7.83 26.76 1.67
N SER A 41 8.50 25.60 1.62
CA SER A 41 7.86 24.29 1.76
C SER A 41 8.49 23.46 2.85
N ILE A 42 7.66 22.83 3.67
CA ILE A 42 8.09 21.91 4.73
C ILE A 42 7.62 20.49 4.41
N THR A 43 8.51 19.53 4.59
CA THR A 43 8.20 18.10 4.51
C THR A 43 8.37 17.48 5.89
N VAL A 44 7.32 16.83 6.37
CA VAL A 44 7.30 16.08 7.63
C VAL A 44 7.05 14.61 7.31
N ILE A 45 7.97 13.76 7.74
CA ILE A 45 7.87 12.31 7.60
C ILE A 45 7.70 11.72 8.99
N GLY A 46 6.58 11.04 9.23
CA GLY A 46 6.36 10.21 10.41
C GLY A 46 6.71 8.76 10.10
N GLU A 47 7.53 8.14 10.92
CA GLU A 47 8.02 6.78 10.79
C GLU A 47 7.75 6.00 12.09
N SER A 48 7.09 4.85 11.98
CA SER A 48 6.74 3.97 13.10
C SER A 48 6.76 2.50 12.69
N GLN A 49 6.78 1.57 13.65
CA GLN A 49 6.61 0.14 13.39
C GLN A 49 5.17 -0.20 12.99
N GLU A 50 4.20 0.62 13.40
CA GLU A 50 2.77 0.44 13.08
C GLU A 50 2.26 1.51 12.09
N ILE A 51 1.09 1.26 11.50
CA ILE A 51 0.44 2.22 10.60
C ILE A 51 0.00 3.45 11.40
N ILE A 52 0.60 4.59 11.09
CA ILE A 52 0.20 5.88 11.64
C ILE A 52 -1.14 6.30 11.04
N GLU A 53 -2.14 6.55 11.89
CA GLU A 53 -3.44 7.06 11.47
C GLU A 53 -3.29 8.46 10.84
N GLN A 54 -3.80 8.61 9.62
CA GLN A 54 -3.53 9.77 8.76
C GLN A 54 -4.10 11.06 9.35
N SER A 55 -5.35 11.05 9.81
CA SER A 55 -6.01 12.27 10.30
C SER A 55 -5.34 12.80 11.58
N PHE A 56 -5.01 11.93 12.52
CA PHE A 56 -4.25 12.22 13.72
C PHE A 56 -2.91 12.89 13.39
N PHE A 57 -2.10 12.28 12.53
CA PHE A 57 -0.77 12.82 12.24
C PHE A 57 -0.85 14.13 11.45
N VAL A 58 -1.78 14.23 10.49
CA VAL A 58 -2.01 15.47 9.74
C VAL A 58 -2.44 16.61 10.67
N ASP A 59 -3.38 16.37 11.58
CA ASP A 59 -3.86 17.39 12.52
C ASP A 59 -2.80 17.76 13.55
N TYR A 60 -2.01 16.79 14.01
CA TYR A 60 -0.88 17.05 14.90
C TYR A 60 0.15 17.95 14.22
N VAL A 61 0.57 17.62 13.00
CA VAL A 61 1.55 18.41 12.25
C VAL A 61 1.01 19.81 12.00
N ARG A 62 -0.26 19.96 11.60
CA ARG A 62 -0.88 21.28 11.41
C ARG A 62 -0.78 22.14 12.67
N LYS A 63 -1.18 21.61 13.83
CA LYS A 63 -1.10 22.31 15.12
C LYS A 63 0.33 22.71 15.49
N VAL A 64 1.32 21.87 15.17
CA VAL A 64 2.73 22.20 15.43
C VAL A 64 3.19 23.35 14.55
N ILE A 65 2.87 23.33 13.25
CA ILE A 65 3.23 24.40 12.32
C ILE A 65 2.56 25.73 12.71
N GLU A 66 1.26 25.69 13.04
CA GLU A 66 0.51 26.85 13.55
C GLU A 66 1.13 27.41 14.82
N LYS A 67 1.45 26.55 15.79
CA LYS A 67 2.04 26.96 17.07
C LYS A 67 3.46 27.52 16.94
N LEU A 68 4.22 27.07 15.95
CA LEU A 68 5.57 27.55 15.68
C LEU A 68 5.59 28.79 14.77
N GLU A 69 4.44 29.21 14.24
CA GLU A 69 4.29 30.39 13.36
C GLU A 69 5.29 30.38 12.20
N LEU A 70 5.54 29.20 11.61
CA LEU A 70 6.56 29.06 10.58
C LEU A 70 6.10 29.71 9.26
N PRO A 71 6.97 30.50 8.59
CA PRO A 71 6.63 31.18 7.34
C PRO A 71 6.69 30.20 6.15
N VAL A 72 5.78 29.23 6.11
CA VAL A 72 5.72 28.18 5.08
C VAL A 72 4.37 28.20 4.37
N LYS A 73 4.38 28.03 3.05
CA LYS A 73 3.18 28.05 2.20
C LYS A 73 2.67 26.65 1.87
N ARG A 74 3.56 25.64 1.84
CA ARG A 74 3.21 24.27 1.49
C ARG A 74 3.72 23.27 2.52
N LEU A 75 2.86 22.34 2.87
CA LEU A 75 3.13 21.29 3.84
C LEU A 75 2.93 19.91 3.19
N TYR A 76 4.01 19.14 3.12
CA TYR A 76 4.02 17.75 2.69
C TYR A 76 4.13 16.84 3.90
N ILE A 77 3.18 15.94 4.08
CA ILE A 77 3.11 15.01 5.21
C ILE A 77 3.14 13.59 4.68
N ARG A 78 3.96 12.73 5.27
CA ARG A 78 4.10 11.34 4.86
C ARG A 78 4.07 10.43 6.08
N GLY A 79 3.29 9.35 6.00
CA GLY A 79 3.33 8.26 6.96
C GLY A 79 4.10 7.07 6.38
N GLN A 80 5.05 6.54 7.14
CA GLN A 80 5.94 5.47 6.72
C GLN A 80 6.04 4.41 7.82
N ILE A 81 6.10 3.15 7.40
CA ILE A 81 6.46 2.04 8.31
C ILE A 81 7.99 1.90 8.26
N THR A 82 8.61 1.66 9.41
CA THR A 82 10.06 1.37 9.52
C THR A 82 10.47 0.30 8.51
N ASP A 83 11.63 0.50 7.86
CA ASP A 83 12.19 -0.37 6.82
C ASP A 83 11.43 -0.45 5.48
N ASN A 84 10.29 0.22 5.33
CA ASN A 84 9.61 0.34 4.04
C ASN A 84 10.16 1.55 3.26
N LYS A 85 10.60 1.37 2.01
CA LYS A 85 11.08 2.49 1.16
C LYS A 85 9.96 3.41 0.66
N ASN A 86 8.72 2.92 0.66
CA ASN A 86 7.56 3.65 0.15
C ASN A 86 6.66 4.11 1.31
N PRO A 87 6.21 5.38 1.30
CA PRO A 87 5.24 5.84 2.29
C PRO A 87 3.90 5.16 2.08
N ILE A 88 3.24 4.79 3.18
CA ILE A 88 1.88 4.20 3.17
C ILE A 88 0.86 5.21 2.67
N TRP A 89 1.05 6.48 3.05
CA TRP A 89 0.19 7.57 2.63
C TRP A 89 0.97 8.89 2.54
N ARG A 90 0.42 9.82 1.75
CA ARG A 90 0.96 11.17 1.56
C ARG A 90 -0.18 12.18 1.55
N GLN A 91 0.02 13.30 2.24
CA GLN A 91 -0.89 14.43 2.22
C GLN A 91 -0.12 15.70 1.84
N THR A 92 -0.69 16.51 0.96
CA THR A 92 -0.18 17.86 0.66
C THR A 92 -1.22 18.87 1.10
N ILE A 93 -0.80 19.91 1.79
CA ILE A 93 -1.65 21.02 2.26
C ILE A 93 -1.04 22.31 1.75
N ASN A 94 -1.87 23.13 1.11
CA ASN A 94 -1.54 24.51 0.81
C ASN A 94 -2.04 25.37 1.98
N LEU A 95 -1.12 26.05 2.66
CA LEU A 95 -1.41 26.88 3.83
C LEU A 95 -1.87 28.29 3.45
N GLU A 96 -1.73 28.68 2.18
CA GLU A 96 -2.18 29.98 1.64
C GLU A 96 -3.62 29.93 1.09
N ALA A 97 -4.20 28.74 0.92
CA ALA A 97 -5.54 28.55 0.40
C ALA A 97 -6.54 28.24 1.52
N GLU A 98 -7.03 29.28 2.19
CA GLU A 98 -8.31 29.19 2.91
C GLU A 98 -9.46 29.22 1.89
N ILE A 99 -9.97 28.05 1.51
CA ILE A 99 -11.40 27.69 1.54
C ILE A 99 -11.51 26.17 1.22
N PRO A 100 -12.21 25.40 2.07
CA PRO A 100 -12.36 23.97 1.95
C PRO A 100 -13.47 23.61 0.93
N LYS A 101 -13.31 22.52 0.19
CA LYS A 101 -14.44 21.79 -0.41
C LYS A 101 -14.54 20.41 0.24
N PRO A 102 -15.31 20.25 1.32
CA PRO A 102 -15.99 19.00 1.56
C PRO A 102 -17.22 18.99 0.64
N VAL A 103 -17.23 18.13 -0.39
CA VAL A 103 -18.51 17.74 -0.99
C VAL A 103 -19.09 16.68 -0.06
N ILE A 104 -19.88 17.12 0.92
CA ILE A 104 -20.83 16.27 1.63
C ILE A 104 -22.19 16.94 1.42
N ASN A 105 -23.09 16.21 0.79
CA ASN A 105 -24.44 16.66 0.50
C ASN A 105 -25.20 16.92 1.81
N THR A 106 -25.91 18.04 1.76
CA THR A 106 -26.96 18.55 2.64
C THR A 106 -27.86 17.47 3.23
N GLU A 107 -28.13 17.58 4.54
CA GLU A 107 -29.50 17.75 5.02
C GLU A 107 -29.54 18.46 6.38
N ASN A 108 -30.32 19.53 6.41
CA ASN A 108 -30.55 20.42 7.54
C ASN A 108 -31.70 19.86 8.38
N SER A 109 -31.60 19.95 9.71
CA SER A 109 -32.73 20.37 10.53
C SER A 109 -32.21 20.86 11.87
N GLY A 110 -32.42 22.14 12.16
CA GLY A 110 -32.06 22.74 13.43
C GLY A 110 -32.87 22.16 14.58
N ILE A 111 -32.29 22.15 15.78
CA ILE A 111 -33.03 22.20 17.05
C ILE A 111 -32.18 22.99 18.05
N SER A 112 -32.86 23.94 18.67
CA SER A 112 -32.44 24.79 19.78
C SER A 112 -32.20 24.01 21.08
N LYS A 113 -31.28 24.53 21.91
CA LYS A 113 -31.21 24.39 23.38
C LYS A 113 -31.55 22.99 23.96
N ALA A 114 -30.70 22.01 23.71
CA ALA A 114 -30.66 20.75 24.48
C ALA A 114 -29.21 20.28 24.71
N LYS A 115 -28.27 21.21 24.94
CA LYS A 115 -26.83 20.91 24.92
C LYS A 115 -26.23 20.41 26.24
N PHE A 116 -27.00 20.23 27.32
CA PHE A 116 -26.43 19.90 28.63
C PHE A 116 -26.83 18.55 29.26
N ASP A 117 -27.80 17.80 28.72
CA ASP A 117 -28.17 16.48 29.28
C ASP A 117 -27.77 15.27 28.40
N ILE A 118 -27.32 15.50 27.16
CA ILE A 118 -26.88 14.42 26.26
C ILE A 118 -25.54 13.80 26.71
N PHE A 119 -24.70 14.57 27.41
CA PHE A 119 -23.37 14.11 27.86
C PHE A 119 -23.41 13.03 28.94
N LYS A 120 -24.52 12.87 29.68
CA LYS A 120 -24.68 11.77 30.65
C LYS A 120 -25.23 10.47 30.03
N ILE A 121 -25.94 10.55 28.90
CA ILE A 121 -26.46 9.36 28.18
C ILE A 121 -25.35 8.74 27.32
N LEU A 122 -24.44 9.55 26.76
CA LEU A 122 -23.36 9.07 25.88
C LEU A 122 -22.32 8.14 26.55
N ILE A 123 -22.22 8.17 27.88
CA ILE A 123 -21.18 7.40 28.61
C ILE A 123 -21.62 5.94 28.88
N GLN A 124 -22.92 5.62 28.83
CA GLN A 124 -23.40 4.25 29.08
C GLN A 124 -23.41 3.34 27.84
N PHE A 125 -23.11 3.85 26.64
CA PHE A 125 -23.22 3.09 25.38
C PHE A 125 -21.91 2.82 24.65
N SER A 126 -20.74 3.24 25.18
CA SER A 126 -19.45 3.03 24.50
C SER A 126 -19.08 1.55 24.36
N GLU A 127 -19.47 0.70 25.31
CA GLU A 127 -19.23 -0.75 25.23
C GLU A 127 -20.14 -1.44 24.20
N ILE A 128 -21.41 -1.04 24.11
CA ILE A 128 -22.38 -1.62 23.17
C ILE A 128 -22.04 -1.21 21.73
N ILE A 129 -21.65 0.05 21.52
CA ILE A 129 -21.27 0.56 20.19
C ILE A 129 -20.00 -0.13 19.71
N ASN A 130 -18.96 -0.21 20.55
CA ASN A 130 -17.71 -0.90 20.18
C ASN A 130 -17.95 -2.39 19.93
N THR A 131 -18.77 -3.05 20.73
CA THR A 131 -19.10 -4.48 20.53
C THR A 131 -19.86 -4.72 19.23
N ALA A 132 -20.83 -3.87 18.90
CA ALA A 132 -21.56 -3.96 17.63
C ALA A 132 -20.66 -3.68 16.41
N LEU A 133 -19.74 -2.72 16.52
CA LEU A 133 -18.77 -2.40 15.47
C LEU A 133 -17.76 -3.54 15.28
N LEU A 134 -17.27 -4.13 16.37
CA LEU A 134 -16.35 -5.27 16.34
C LEU A 134 -17.05 -6.51 15.76
N ALA A 135 -18.29 -6.79 16.16
CA ALA A 135 -19.09 -7.89 15.62
C ALA A 135 -19.41 -7.69 14.13
N GLY A 136 -19.67 -6.45 13.69
CA GLY A 136 -19.86 -6.12 12.28
C GLY A 136 -18.59 -6.33 11.45
N ILE A 137 -17.44 -5.83 11.93
CA ILE A 137 -16.14 -6.06 11.28
C ILE A 137 -15.80 -7.55 11.25
N LEU A 138 -16.00 -8.27 12.35
CA LEU A 138 -15.77 -9.71 12.42
C LEU A 138 -16.68 -10.47 11.45
N GLY A 139 -17.94 -10.07 11.33
CA GLY A 139 -18.88 -10.62 10.35
C GLY A 139 -18.44 -10.39 8.91
N ILE A 140 -17.95 -9.19 8.58
CA ILE A 140 -17.40 -8.86 7.24
C ILE A 140 -16.11 -9.65 6.97
N LEU A 141 -15.24 -9.83 7.96
CA LEU A 141 -14.03 -10.64 7.83
C LEU A 141 -14.36 -12.12 7.60
N LEU A 142 -15.31 -12.67 8.37
CA LEU A 142 -15.79 -14.03 8.19
C LEU A 142 -16.50 -14.21 6.85
N PHE A 143 -17.27 -13.22 6.41
CA PHE A 143 -17.91 -13.24 5.11
C PHE A 143 -16.88 -13.19 3.98
N ASN A 144 -15.84 -12.35 4.08
CA ASN A 144 -14.75 -12.33 3.10
C ASN A 144 -13.96 -13.64 3.08
N LEU A 145 -13.76 -14.28 4.24
CA LEU A 145 -13.10 -15.59 4.32
C LEU A 145 -13.94 -16.68 3.66
N TRP A 146 -15.26 -16.64 3.84
CA TRP A 146 -16.20 -17.60 3.25
C TRP A 146 -16.43 -17.35 1.75
N TRP A 147 -16.47 -16.08 1.34
CA TRP A 147 -16.81 -15.65 -0.02
C TRP A 147 -15.58 -15.35 -0.89
N GLN A 148 -14.44 -16.01 -0.64
CA GLN A 148 -13.37 -16.00 -1.63
C GLN A 148 -13.76 -16.92 -2.79
N PRO A 149 -14.01 -16.39 -4.01
CA PRO A 149 -14.09 -17.26 -5.17
C PRO A 149 -12.75 -18.00 -5.24
N GLN A 150 -12.79 -19.32 -5.16
CA GLN A 150 -11.60 -20.14 -5.32
C GLN A 150 -10.89 -19.67 -6.61
N PRO A 151 -9.60 -19.30 -6.55
CA PRO A 151 -8.89 -18.86 -7.74
C PRO A 151 -9.08 -19.98 -8.76
N LYS A 152 -9.67 -19.66 -9.91
CA LYS A 152 -9.93 -20.65 -10.95
C LYS A 152 -8.58 -21.20 -11.39
N THR A 153 -8.22 -22.36 -10.86
CA THR A 153 -6.93 -22.99 -11.15
C THR A 153 -6.98 -23.41 -12.61
N VAL A 154 -6.19 -22.74 -13.44
CA VAL A 154 -5.95 -23.21 -14.80
C VAL A 154 -5.11 -24.47 -14.65
N GLU A 155 -5.71 -25.62 -14.95
CA GLU A 155 -4.95 -26.88 -15.07
C GLU A 155 -4.04 -26.76 -16.29
N TRP A 156 -2.75 -27.05 -16.13
CA TRP A 156 -1.76 -27.00 -17.20
C TRP A 156 -1.45 -28.41 -17.66
N GLU A 157 -1.37 -28.61 -18.98
CA GLU A 157 -0.77 -29.80 -19.57
C GLU A 157 0.65 -29.50 -20.04
N TYR A 158 1.52 -30.49 -19.91
CA TYR A 158 2.93 -30.39 -20.25
C TYR A 158 3.30 -31.43 -21.30
N LYS A 159 4.24 -31.10 -22.17
CA LYS A 159 4.89 -32.06 -23.06
C LYS A 159 6.38 -31.80 -23.18
N ILE A 160 7.13 -32.86 -23.43
CA ILE A 160 8.57 -32.81 -23.67
C ILE A 160 8.81 -33.20 -25.12
N GLU A 161 9.53 -32.36 -25.85
CA GLU A 161 9.81 -32.55 -27.27
C GLU A 161 11.29 -32.27 -27.55
N SER A 162 11.85 -32.99 -28.52
CA SER A 162 13.24 -32.81 -28.92
C SER A 162 13.34 -32.38 -30.38
N PHE A 163 14.17 -31.38 -30.65
CA PHE A 163 14.36 -30.83 -32.00
C PHE A 163 15.83 -30.74 -32.35
N GLU A 164 16.18 -31.07 -33.59
CA GLU A 164 17.51 -30.75 -34.11
C GLU A 164 17.67 -29.25 -34.31
N ASP A 165 18.89 -28.76 -34.14
CA ASP A 165 19.29 -27.36 -34.32
C ASP A 165 18.75 -26.78 -35.64
N VAL A 166 18.85 -27.57 -36.72
CA VAL A 166 18.48 -27.19 -38.09
C VAL A 166 16.99 -26.90 -38.28
N ILE A 167 16.11 -27.45 -37.43
CA ILE A 167 14.65 -27.26 -37.51
C ILE A 167 14.07 -26.54 -36.30
N PHE A 168 14.93 -26.06 -35.38
CA PHE A 168 14.51 -25.52 -34.11
C PHE A 168 13.52 -24.36 -34.28
N ASP A 169 13.86 -23.36 -35.10
CA ASP A 169 13.02 -22.18 -35.31
C ASP A 169 11.63 -22.53 -35.87
N SER A 170 11.59 -23.40 -36.89
CA SER A 170 10.33 -23.84 -37.49
C SER A 170 9.46 -24.61 -36.49
N SER A 171 10.10 -25.38 -35.61
CA SER A 171 9.42 -26.15 -34.57
C SER A 171 8.89 -25.25 -33.46
N MET A 172 9.64 -24.24 -33.02
CA MET A 172 9.17 -23.26 -32.02
C MET A 172 7.95 -22.49 -32.53
N ASN A 173 7.99 -22.03 -33.78
CA ASN A 173 6.87 -21.33 -34.40
C ASN A 173 5.62 -22.22 -34.49
N ARG A 174 5.78 -23.49 -34.88
CA ARG A 174 4.67 -24.46 -34.90
C ARG A 174 4.09 -24.66 -33.51
N MET A 175 4.94 -24.88 -32.50
CA MET A 175 4.49 -25.06 -31.11
C MET A 175 3.72 -23.85 -30.58
N GLY A 176 4.23 -22.64 -30.83
CA GLY A 176 3.53 -21.39 -30.47
C GLY A 176 2.16 -21.27 -31.13
N ASN A 177 2.06 -21.61 -32.42
CA ASN A 177 0.79 -21.60 -33.16
C ASN A 177 -0.23 -22.63 -32.64
N GLU A 178 0.24 -23.75 -32.09
CA GLU A 178 -0.59 -24.77 -31.42
C GLU A 178 -0.97 -24.39 -29.96
N GLY A 179 -0.57 -23.19 -29.52
CA GLY A 179 -0.84 -22.66 -28.19
C GLY A 179 0.09 -23.17 -27.10
N TRP A 180 1.21 -23.81 -27.46
CA TRP A 180 2.23 -24.24 -26.51
C TRP A 180 3.20 -23.11 -26.17
N GLU A 181 3.45 -22.93 -24.88
CA GLU A 181 4.44 -22.01 -24.34
C GLU A 181 5.70 -22.79 -23.97
N LEU A 182 6.87 -22.31 -24.40
CA LEU A 182 8.16 -22.88 -24.01
C LEU A 182 8.46 -22.52 -22.55
N VAL A 183 8.64 -23.54 -21.70
CA VAL A 183 8.97 -23.39 -20.27
C VAL A 183 10.46 -23.48 -20.04
N PHE A 184 11.10 -24.45 -20.70
CA PHE A 184 12.51 -24.74 -20.52
C PHE A 184 13.09 -25.34 -21.79
N ALA A 185 14.34 -25.03 -22.10
CA ALA A 185 15.09 -25.67 -23.16
C ALA A 185 16.52 -25.90 -22.72
N ARG A 186 17.08 -27.07 -23.05
CA ARG A 186 18.51 -27.35 -22.96
C ARG A 186 19.02 -27.88 -24.29
N ARG A 187 20.24 -27.50 -24.67
CA ARG A 187 20.91 -27.98 -25.89
C ARG A 187 22.01 -28.97 -25.50
N ALA A 188 22.03 -30.13 -26.14
CA ALA A 188 23.10 -31.11 -26.06
C ALA A 188 23.75 -31.29 -27.43
N LEU A 189 25.04 -31.63 -27.44
CA LEU A 189 25.72 -32.08 -28.65
C LEU A 189 25.61 -33.60 -28.69
N THR A 190 25.08 -34.14 -29.79
CA THR A 190 25.07 -35.57 -30.06
C THR A 190 25.93 -35.87 -31.29
N GLY A 191 26.65 -36.98 -31.29
CA GLY A 191 27.53 -37.40 -32.39
C GLY A 191 29.02 -37.37 -32.05
N GLY A 192 29.82 -38.00 -32.92
CA GLY A 192 31.27 -38.13 -32.76
C GLY A 192 32.08 -36.92 -33.26
N GLU A 193 33.40 -37.05 -33.20
CA GLU A 193 34.41 -36.00 -33.45
C GLU A 193 34.26 -35.25 -34.79
N TYR A 194 33.65 -35.89 -35.80
CA TYR A 194 33.50 -35.34 -37.16
C TYR A 194 32.08 -34.94 -37.55
N SER A 195 31.07 -35.18 -36.71
CA SER A 195 29.66 -34.87 -37.04
C SER A 195 28.81 -34.64 -35.79
N SER A 196 29.13 -33.61 -35.01
CA SER A 196 28.30 -33.20 -33.89
C SER A 196 27.07 -32.44 -34.38
N ARG A 197 25.88 -32.89 -33.97
CA ARG A 197 24.60 -32.21 -34.19
C ARG A 197 24.09 -31.68 -32.86
N GLY A 198 23.62 -30.44 -32.86
CA GLY A 198 22.90 -29.88 -31.72
C GLY A 198 21.49 -30.45 -31.65
N ILE A 199 21.09 -30.99 -30.50
CA ILE A 199 19.71 -31.35 -30.22
C ILE A 199 19.24 -30.54 -29.02
N TYR A 200 18.08 -29.91 -29.16
CA TYR A 200 17.36 -29.28 -28.08
C TYR A 200 16.37 -30.24 -27.48
N GLU A 201 16.33 -30.30 -26.16
CA GLU A 201 15.25 -30.89 -25.40
C GLU A 201 14.47 -29.75 -24.75
N CYS A 202 13.18 -29.69 -25.05
CA CYS A 202 12.30 -28.59 -24.65
C CYS A 202 11.12 -29.11 -23.83
N ILE A 203 10.76 -28.38 -22.79
CA ILE A 203 9.54 -28.59 -22.01
C ILE A 203 8.56 -27.48 -22.38
N PHE A 204 7.35 -27.86 -22.78
CA PHE A 204 6.27 -26.94 -23.10
C PHE A 204 5.12 -27.09 -22.12
N ARG A 205 4.33 -26.02 -21.98
CA ARG A 205 3.05 -26.04 -21.26
C ARG A 205 1.95 -25.35 -22.05
N ARG A 206 0.69 -25.74 -21.81
CA ARG A 206 -0.48 -24.94 -22.20
C ARG A 206 -1.67 -25.20 -21.27
N PRO A 207 -2.70 -24.34 -21.24
CA PRO A 207 -3.92 -24.60 -20.49
C PRO A 207 -4.60 -25.87 -20.98
N LYS A 208 -4.88 -26.81 -20.08
CA LYS A 208 -5.60 -28.05 -20.38
C LYS A 208 -7.00 -27.72 -20.86
N GLN A 209 -7.34 -28.16 -22.06
CA GLN A 209 -8.68 -28.01 -22.57
C GLN A 209 -9.62 -28.94 -21.79
N LYS A 210 -10.76 -28.42 -21.32
CA LYS A 210 -11.81 -29.30 -20.78
C LYS A 210 -12.31 -30.16 -21.93
N SER A 211 -12.05 -31.47 -21.89
CA SER A 211 -12.66 -32.40 -22.85
C SER A 211 -14.17 -32.35 -22.64
N ASN A 212 -14.90 -31.79 -23.61
CA ASN A 212 -16.32 -32.08 -23.73
C ASN A 212 -16.44 -33.46 -24.38
N ASP A 213 -16.10 -34.52 -23.64
CA ASP A 213 -16.56 -35.86 -23.99
C ASP A 213 -18.05 -35.94 -23.66
N LYS A 214 -18.87 -35.35 -24.54
CA LYS A 214 -20.17 -35.94 -24.83
C LYS A 214 -19.88 -37.13 -25.74
N SER A 215 -19.72 -38.30 -25.12
CA SER A 215 -20.00 -39.56 -25.80
C SER A 215 -21.43 -39.50 -26.33
N GLU A 216 -21.59 -39.22 -27.62
CA GLU A 216 -22.82 -39.53 -28.33
C GLU A 216 -22.96 -41.06 -28.37
N ASN A 217 -24.16 -41.52 -28.00
CA ASN A 217 -24.61 -42.91 -27.95
C ASN A 217 -24.47 -43.63 -29.30
#